data_AF-A0A937R4C7-F1
#
_entry.id   AF-A0A937R4C7-F1
#
_cell.length_a   1.000
_cell.length_b   1.000
_cell.length_c   1.000
_cell.angle_alpha   90.00
_cell.angle_beta   90.00
_cell.angle_gamma   90.00
#
_symmetry.space_group_name_H-M   'P 1'
#
loop_
_entity.id
_entity.type
_entity.pdbx_description
1 polymer ?
#
loop_
_entity_poly.entity_id
_entity_poly.type
_entity_poly.pdbx_seq_one_letter_code
_entity_poly.pdbx_strand_id
1 'polypeptide(L)'
;MKTKQNTLWVHADPRDSILTVADKLVAHTTHLMRTARTEEDLRVRFETGMAPLLAALGVVRDPRYEKTIYRSGRADAVHGQVIFEYEAPRAFRSKSAIDHAFEQLVRYISGEASERKDALYIFDPKLVGVGLDGEQIFFVHYCGAKGAPKVELSAKDFVRLGPYPFDQSAAKTLLTYIRVLSRRLLTADELARVFGPEGNIAPVVVAAFADAFANWATAPRVHAFFDEWRRLFGIVYGDGFAAHEAEQAQRLCRLYGLPPTTDLQVLLFMVHTYFALLMKLIAAELVSIAETSFMSSFSHDLAHSNNEVLRAKLEEIESGGVYAKRGITNFLEGDFFRWYLDALSPQLRDKLRDLARALGEFEPATPIIAPDAQRDLLKKLYQYLVPQEVRHDLGEYYTPDWLAEFTINEAGYSGDTRKRFLDPACGSGTFLALAIERARKYGAEKCEPARETAKRILANIWGFDLNPLAVIAARTNYLFALGDLLQAVECP
;
A
#
# COMPACT_ATOMS: atom_id res chain seq x y z
N MET A 1 28.61 -39.67 23.21
CA MET A 1 27.24 -39.34 22.75
C MET A 1 27.21 -37.88 22.34
N LYS A 2 27.18 -37.60 21.03
CA LYS A 2 27.07 -36.24 20.47
C LYS A 2 25.65 -35.74 20.70
N THR A 3 25.48 -34.74 21.56
CA THR A 3 24.24 -33.98 21.71
C THR A 3 23.95 -33.25 20.41
N LYS A 4 22.92 -33.69 19.67
CA LYS A 4 22.35 -32.93 18.56
C LYS A 4 21.82 -31.61 19.14
N GLN A 5 22.56 -30.51 18.93
CA GLN A 5 21.98 -29.18 18.99
C GLN A 5 20.97 -29.08 17.84
N ASN A 6 19.69 -29.23 18.16
CA ASN A 6 18.59 -28.92 17.26
C ASN A 6 18.54 -27.39 17.16
N THR A 7 19.33 -26.80 16.27
CA THR A 7 19.21 -25.39 15.91
C THR A 7 17.87 -25.25 15.18
N LEU A 8 16.86 -24.73 15.88
CA LEU A 8 15.59 -24.31 15.30
C LEU A 8 15.88 -23.09 14.41
N TRP A 9 16.34 -23.32 13.19
CA TRP A 9 16.46 -22.25 12.20
C TRP A 9 15.06 -21.75 11.84
N VAL A 10 14.90 -20.44 11.70
CA VAL A 10 13.77 -19.89 10.95
C VAL A 10 14.05 -20.16 9.47
N HIS A 11 13.88 -21.42 9.05
CA HIS A 11 13.76 -21.73 7.63
C HIS A 11 12.42 -21.18 7.19
N ALA A 12 12.45 -20.06 6.46
CA ALA A 12 11.32 -19.60 5.68
C ALA A 12 11.29 -20.46 4.41
N ASP A 13 10.31 -21.38 4.32
CA ASP A 13 9.90 -21.86 3.00
C ASP A 13 9.33 -20.63 2.27
N PRO A 14 9.69 -20.37 1.00
CA PRO A 14 9.12 -19.28 0.20
C PRO A 14 7.59 -19.33 0.07
N ARG A 15 6.92 -20.38 0.57
CA ARG A 15 5.48 -20.55 0.65
C ARG A 15 4.88 -20.30 2.04
N ASP A 16 5.71 -20.13 3.08
CA ASP A 16 5.21 -19.85 4.43
C ASP A 16 4.52 -18.48 4.48
N SER A 17 3.37 -18.40 5.15
CA SER A 17 2.72 -17.10 5.42
C SER A 17 3.55 -16.28 6.40
N ILE A 18 3.36 -14.96 6.42
CA ILE A 18 4.03 -14.08 7.39
C ILE A 18 3.74 -14.49 8.85
N LEU A 19 2.55 -15.05 9.13
CA LEU A 19 2.17 -15.56 10.45
C LEU A 19 2.98 -16.80 10.83
N THR A 20 3.15 -17.75 9.89
CA THR A 20 3.98 -18.93 10.11
C THR A 20 5.44 -18.55 10.37
N VAL A 21 5.97 -17.56 9.64
CA VAL A 21 7.32 -17.04 9.88
C VAL A 21 7.41 -16.33 11.24
N ALA A 22 6.37 -15.59 11.63
CA ALA A 22 6.28 -14.94 12.94
C ALA A 22 6.31 -15.96 14.08
N ASP A 23 5.54 -17.04 14.00
CA ASP A 23 5.55 -18.12 14.99
C ASP A 23 6.92 -18.78 15.12
N LYS A 24 7.58 -19.05 13.99
CA LYS A 24 8.94 -19.59 13.97
C LYS A 24 9.93 -18.64 14.66
N LEU A 25 9.83 -17.34 14.40
CA LEU A 25 10.68 -16.32 15.01
C LEU A 25 10.45 -16.20 16.53
N VAL A 26 9.18 -16.22 16.97
CA VAL A 26 8.81 -16.21 18.39
C VAL A 26 9.29 -17.49 19.09
N ALA A 27 9.13 -18.65 18.47
CA ALA A 27 9.60 -19.92 19.02
C ALA A 27 11.14 -19.95 19.15
N HIS A 28 11.86 -19.48 18.12
CA HIS A 28 13.32 -19.31 18.16
C HIS A 28 13.74 -18.36 19.29
N THR A 29 13.06 -17.22 19.43
CA THR A 29 13.34 -16.22 20.46
C THR A 29 13.04 -16.73 21.86
N THR A 30 11.96 -17.47 22.03
CA THR A 30 11.63 -18.13 23.29
C THR A 30 12.69 -19.17 23.66
N HIS A 31 13.21 -19.92 22.68
CA HIS A 31 14.28 -20.89 22.90
C HIS A 31 15.61 -20.22 23.26
N LEU A 32 15.99 -19.15 22.55
CA LEU A 32 17.27 -18.46 22.80
C LEU A 32 17.31 -17.81 24.19
N MET A 33 16.17 -17.26 24.65
CA MET A 33 16.02 -16.63 25.96
C MET A 33 16.17 -17.59 27.14
N ARG A 34 16.20 -18.92 26.91
CA ARG A 34 16.53 -19.90 27.96
C ARG A 34 18.00 -19.91 28.33
N THR A 35 18.88 -19.48 27.42
CA THR A 35 20.33 -19.59 27.58
C THR A 35 21.09 -18.29 27.36
N ALA A 36 20.49 -17.28 26.72
CA ALA A 36 21.10 -15.96 26.56
C ALA A 36 21.23 -15.27 27.92
N ARG A 37 22.41 -14.70 28.22
CA ARG A 37 22.68 -14.02 29.48
C ARG A 37 23.13 -12.57 29.30
N THR A 38 23.71 -12.26 28.15
CA THR A 38 24.19 -10.92 27.80
C THR A 38 23.40 -10.35 26.63
N GLU A 39 23.47 -9.02 26.46
CA GLU A 39 22.96 -8.32 25.28
C GLU A 39 23.56 -8.87 23.99
N GLU A 40 24.87 -9.12 23.98
CA GLU A 40 25.58 -9.66 22.82
C GLU A 40 25.12 -11.09 22.46
N ASP A 41 24.87 -11.94 23.47
CA ASP A 41 24.29 -13.27 23.23
C ASP A 41 22.91 -13.20 22.58
N LEU A 42 22.07 -12.26 23.03
CA LEU A 42 20.75 -12.04 22.47
C LEU A 42 20.88 -11.56 21.02
N ARG A 43 21.66 -10.52 20.80
CA ARG A 43 21.90 -9.91 19.49
C ARG A 43 22.37 -10.94 18.47
N VAL A 44 23.50 -11.60 18.71
CA VAL A 44 24.11 -12.54 17.75
C VAL A 44 23.17 -13.69 17.41
N ARG A 45 22.48 -14.25 18.40
CA ARG A 45 21.61 -15.43 18.19
C ARG A 45 20.27 -15.08 17.56
N PHE A 46 19.74 -13.91 17.87
CA PHE A 46 18.54 -13.38 17.21
C PHE A 46 18.84 -13.07 15.74
N GLU A 47 19.94 -12.36 15.46
CA GLU A 47 20.41 -12.10 14.08
C GLU A 47 20.67 -13.38 13.29
N THR A 48 21.31 -14.38 13.91
CA THR A 48 21.54 -15.69 13.28
C THR A 48 20.23 -16.39 12.91
N GLY A 49 19.20 -16.23 13.75
CA GLY A 49 17.86 -16.73 13.46
C GLY A 49 17.19 -16.03 12.28
N MET A 50 17.42 -14.71 12.13
CA MET A 50 16.89 -13.92 11.01
C MET A 50 17.71 -14.01 9.73
N ALA A 51 18.98 -14.41 9.79
CA ALA A 51 19.90 -14.38 8.64
C ALA A 51 19.37 -15.10 7.37
N PRO A 52 18.77 -16.30 7.46
CA PRO A 52 18.18 -16.95 6.27
C PRO A 52 17.07 -16.13 5.63
N LEU A 53 16.24 -15.48 6.46
CA LEU A 53 15.14 -14.64 6.02
C LEU A 53 15.64 -13.37 5.33
N LEU A 54 16.62 -12.70 5.94
CA LEU A 54 17.22 -11.48 5.41
C LEU A 54 17.93 -11.75 4.08
N ALA A 55 18.64 -12.88 3.98
CA ALA A 55 19.28 -13.33 2.74
C ALA A 55 18.25 -13.59 1.63
N ALA A 56 17.13 -14.24 1.96
CA ALA A 56 16.05 -14.48 1.00
C ALA A 56 15.41 -13.17 0.49
N LEU A 57 15.36 -12.13 1.32
CA LEU A 57 14.86 -10.80 0.94
C LEU A 57 15.90 -9.91 0.26
N GLY A 58 17.16 -10.34 0.14
CA GLY A 58 18.25 -9.49 -0.35
C GLY A 58 18.54 -8.28 0.56
N VAL A 59 18.18 -8.38 1.84
CA VAL A 59 18.45 -7.35 2.85
C VAL A 59 19.84 -7.59 3.43
N VAL A 60 20.66 -6.54 3.41
CA VAL A 60 22.07 -6.62 3.83
C VAL A 60 22.27 -5.82 5.10
N ARG A 61 23.12 -6.35 6.00
CA ARG A 61 23.59 -5.61 7.18
C ARG A 61 24.63 -4.59 6.74
N ASP A 62 24.50 -3.33 7.17
CA ASP A 62 25.54 -2.33 6.93
C ASP A 62 26.72 -2.57 7.89
N PRO A 63 27.91 -2.93 7.38
CA PRO A 63 29.06 -3.24 8.24
C PRO A 63 29.73 -1.99 8.81
N ARG A 64 29.33 -0.77 8.42
CA ARG A 64 29.95 0.49 8.86
C ARG A 64 29.62 0.88 10.29
N TYR A 65 28.62 0.25 10.91
CA TYR A 65 28.14 0.60 12.24
C TYR A 65 28.32 -0.58 13.20
N GLU A 66 28.74 -0.29 14.43
CA GLU A 66 28.77 -1.30 15.52
C GLU A 66 27.36 -1.83 15.82
N LYS A 67 26.32 -1.01 15.58
CA LYS A 67 24.91 -1.37 15.73
C LYS A 67 24.35 -2.09 14.52
N THR A 68 23.29 -2.87 14.76
CA THR A 68 22.67 -3.70 13.74
C THR A 68 21.70 -2.87 12.90
N ILE A 69 22.18 -2.43 11.73
CA ILE A 69 21.41 -1.68 10.75
C ILE A 69 21.17 -2.57 9.52
N TYR A 70 19.91 -2.76 9.17
CA TYR A 70 19.51 -3.44 7.94
C TYR A 70 19.09 -2.42 6.88
N ARG A 71 19.65 -2.55 5.68
CA ARG A 71 19.38 -1.69 4.53
C ARG A 71 18.95 -2.51 3.32
N SER A 72 18.25 -1.86 2.39
CA SER A 72 17.97 -2.42 1.07
C SER A 72 19.27 -2.69 0.31
N GLY A 73 19.42 -3.87 -0.30
CA GLY A 73 20.53 -4.18 -1.21
C GLY A 73 20.40 -3.53 -2.60
N ARG A 74 19.31 -2.81 -2.88
CA ARG A 74 19.04 -2.16 -4.17
C ARG A 74 19.50 -0.69 -4.15
N ALA A 75 20.29 -0.30 -5.15
CA ALA A 75 20.81 1.07 -5.30
C ALA A 75 19.73 2.12 -5.64
N ASP A 76 18.55 1.70 -6.10
CA ASP A 76 17.42 2.54 -6.50
C ASP A 76 16.27 2.60 -5.47
N ALA A 77 16.42 1.92 -4.32
CA ALA A 77 15.47 2.00 -3.23
C ALA A 77 15.51 3.39 -2.59
N VAL A 78 14.37 4.09 -2.55
CA VAL A 78 14.19 5.48 -2.08
C VAL A 78 14.31 5.64 -0.53
N HIS A 79 15.06 4.71 0.08
CA HIS A 79 15.41 4.49 1.47
C HIS A 79 14.27 4.25 2.48
N GLY A 80 14.35 3.10 3.14
CA GLY A 80 14.03 2.91 4.56
C GLY A 80 15.09 2.00 5.19
N GLN A 81 15.41 2.19 6.47
CA GLN A 81 16.33 1.31 7.22
C GLN A 81 15.63 0.86 8.50
N VAL A 82 15.90 -0.37 8.92
CA VAL A 82 15.50 -0.85 10.25
C VAL A 82 16.75 -0.86 11.12
N ILE A 83 16.71 -0.08 12.20
CA ILE A 83 17.80 0.04 13.16
C ILE A 83 17.38 -0.71 14.42
N PHE A 84 18.18 -1.69 14.83
CA PHE A 84 17.95 -2.42 16.07
C PHE A 84 18.78 -1.86 17.22
N GLU A 85 18.13 -1.70 18.36
CA GLU A 85 18.73 -1.56 19.67
C GLU A 85 18.42 -2.81 20.49
N TYR A 86 19.46 -3.57 20.83
CA TYR A 86 19.32 -4.72 21.71
C TYR A 86 19.64 -4.29 23.13
N GLU A 87 18.89 -4.82 24.08
CA GLU A 87 19.20 -4.66 25.50
C GLU A 87 19.38 -6.03 26.15
N ALA A 88 19.93 -6.07 27.36
CA ALA A 88 20.14 -7.33 28.06
C ALA A 88 18.83 -8.13 28.21
N PRO A 89 18.87 -9.48 28.22
CA PRO A 89 17.67 -10.30 28.35
C PRO A 89 16.73 -9.85 29.47
N ARG A 90 15.48 -9.49 29.12
CA ARG A 90 14.42 -9.01 30.04
C ARG A 90 14.68 -7.62 30.67
N ALA A 91 15.56 -6.81 30.10
CA ALA A 91 15.88 -5.48 30.61
C ALA A 91 14.70 -4.49 30.58
N PHE A 92 13.75 -4.65 29.66
CA PHE A 92 12.59 -3.74 29.51
C PHE A 92 11.56 -3.87 30.63
N ARG A 93 11.79 -4.74 31.61
CA ARG A 93 11.11 -4.67 32.93
C ARG A 93 11.40 -3.35 33.65
N SER A 94 12.53 -2.70 33.36
CA SER A 94 12.85 -1.38 33.88
C SER A 94 12.51 -0.29 32.86
N LYS A 95 11.75 0.72 33.31
CA LYS A 95 11.47 1.92 32.51
C LYS A 95 12.75 2.63 32.06
N SER A 96 13.80 2.64 32.89
CA SER A 96 15.07 3.30 32.55
C SER A 96 15.77 2.64 31.36
N ALA A 97 15.68 1.32 31.22
CA ALA A 97 16.27 0.60 30.09
C ALA A 97 15.50 0.89 28.79
N ILE A 98 14.17 0.96 28.86
CA ILE A 98 13.33 1.32 27.71
C ILE A 98 13.65 2.77 27.26
N ASP A 99 13.73 3.70 28.20
CA ASP A 99 14.01 5.12 27.90
C ASP A 99 15.44 5.29 27.36
N HIS A 100 16.42 4.56 27.89
CA HIS A 100 17.80 4.52 27.36
C HIS A 100 17.84 4.02 25.91
N ALA A 101 17.25 2.86 25.62
CA ALA A 101 17.21 2.30 24.28
C ALA A 101 16.45 3.22 23.29
N PHE A 102 15.37 3.87 23.75
CA PHE A 102 14.65 4.86 22.95
C PHE A 102 15.52 6.06 22.60
N GLU A 103 16.22 6.65 23.58
CA GLU A 103 17.12 7.79 23.34
C GLU A 103 18.30 7.44 22.44
N GLN A 104 18.80 6.20 22.51
CA GLN A 104 19.80 5.72 21.57
C GLN A 104 19.23 5.65 20.15
N LEU A 105 18.09 4.99 19.94
CA LEU A 105 17.46 4.89 18.62
C LEU A 105 17.17 6.27 18.01
N VAL A 106 16.67 7.22 18.81
CA VAL A 106 16.46 8.61 18.38
C VAL A 106 17.77 9.25 17.92
N ARG A 107 18.86 9.09 18.68
CA ARG A 107 20.18 9.62 18.29
C ARG A 107 20.68 9.02 16.97
N TYR A 108 20.54 7.70 16.79
CA TYR A 108 20.94 7.03 15.55
C TYR A 108 20.10 7.48 14.36
N ILE A 109 18.77 7.49 14.49
CA ILE A 109 17.87 7.93 13.42
C ILE A 109 18.17 9.38 13.03
N SER A 110 18.42 10.25 14.02
CA SER A 110 18.75 11.67 13.79
C SER A 110 20.11 11.83 13.10
N GLY A 111 21.11 11.03 13.49
CA GLY A 111 22.43 11.01 12.85
C GLY A 111 22.36 10.58 11.38
N GLU A 112 21.71 9.45 11.09
CA GLU A 112 21.50 8.95 9.73
C GLU A 112 20.71 9.91 8.85
N ALA A 113 19.70 10.58 9.42
CA ALA A 113 18.91 11.58 8.71
C ALA A 113 19.75 12.81 8.33
N SER A 114 20.73 13.19 9.16
CA SER A 114 21.60 14.35 8.95
C SER A 114 22.76 14.07 7.99
N GLU A 115 23.17 12.80 7.82
CA GLU A 115 24.22 12.41 6.86
C GLU A 115 23.77 12.43 5.40
N ARG A 116 22.46 12.53 5.12
CA ARG A 116 21.93 12.74 3.77
C ARG A 116 22.13 14.20 3.34
N LYS A 117 23.38 14.54 3.03
CA LYS A 117 23.94 15.89 2.80
C LYS A 117 23.34 16.74 1.67
N ASP A 118 22.33 16.26 0.95
CA ASP A 118 21.79 16.96 -0.23
C ASP A 118 20.65 17.95 0.10
N ALA A 119 20.21 18.05 1.36
CA ALA A 119 19.15 18.97 1.78
C ALA A 119 19.55 19.83 2.98
N LEU A 120 19.22 21.13 2.95
CA LEU A 120 19.32 22.05 4.10
C LEU A 120 18.38 21.67 5.27
N TYR A 121 17.48 20.72 5.04
CA TYR A 121 16.39 20.34 5.93
C TYR A 121 16.23 18.81 5.96
N ILE A 122 15.87 18.27 7.12
CA ILE A 122 15.59 16.86 7.30
C ILE A 122 14.16 16.57 6.82
N PHE A 123 14.04 15.97 5.64
CA PHE A 123 12.77 15.45 5.12
C PHE A 123 12.55 14.02 5.61
N ASP A 124 11.39 13.79 6.24
CA ASP A 124 10.85 12.51 6.73
C ASP A 124 11.84 11.33 6.72
N PRO A 125 12.57 11.08 7.82
CA PRO A 125 13.42 9.92 7.96
C PRO A 125 12.52 8.67 7.92
N LYS A 126 12.49 8.00 6.78
CA LYS A 126 11.86 6.68 6.57
C LYS A 126 12.57 5.55 7.35
N LEU A 127 13.10 5.85 8.52
CA LEU A 127 13.86 4.97 9.40
C LEU A 127 12.94 4.47 10.51
N VAL A 128 13.02 3.17 10.79
CA VAL A 128 12.28 2.55 11.90
C VAL A 128 13.28 2.06 12.93
N GLY A 129 13.12 2.52 14.17
CA GLY A 129 13.87 2.00 15.31
C GLY A 129 13.14 0.82 15.94
N VAL A 130 13.87 -0.22 16.30
CA VAL A 130 13.36 -1.41 16.97
C VAL A 130 14.16 -1.64 18.24
N GLY A 131 13.52 -1.53 19.41
CA GLY A 131 14.12 -1.94 20.67
C GLY A 131 13.71 -3.37 21.02
N LEU A 132 14.66 -4.25 21.34
CA LEU A 132 14.38 -5.66 21.67
C LEU A 132 15.23 -6.16 22.86
N ASP A 133 14.59 -6.74 23.87
CA ASP A 133 15.26 -7.41 25.00
C ASP A 133 14.98 -8.94 25.05
N GLY A 134 14.33 -9.44 23.99
CA GLY A 134 13.95 -10.84 23.80
C GLY A 134 12.66 -11.29 24.48
N GLU A 135 12.13 -10.55 25.46
CA GLU A 135 10.79 -10.78 26.05
C GLU A 135 9.79 -9.73 25.57
N GLN A 136 10.27 -8.51 25.32
CA GLN A 136 9.52 -7.34 24.92
C GLN A 136 10.19 -6.64 23.74
N ILE A 137 9.36 -5.98 22.93
CA ILE A 137 9.77 -5.20 21.76
C ILE A 137 9.04 -3.86 21.75
N PHE A 138 9.70 -2.81 21.27
CA PHE A 138 9.03 -1.54 20.94
C PHE A 138 9.53 -0.99 19.61
N PHE A 139 8.72 -0.13 19.00
CA PHE A 139 9.03 0.50 17.73
C PHE A 139 9.13 2.02 17.91
N VAL A 140 10.03 2.65 17.17
CA VAL A 140 10.26 4.09 17.17
C VAL A 140 10.02 4.62 15.76
N HIS A 141 9.10 5.56 15.67
CA HIS A 141 8.73 6.22 14.42
C HIS A 141 9.00 7.71 14.54
N TYR A 142 9.55 8.29 13.48
CA TYR A 142 9.47 9.74 13.32
C TYR A 142 8.02 10.11 13.02
N CYS A 143 7.45 10.97 13.84
CA CYS A 143 6.21 11.63 13.52
C CYS A 143 6.58 12.93 12.83
N GLY A 144 6.36 12.98 11.52
CA GLY A 144 6.58 14.16 10.68
C GLY A 144 6.24 15.46 11.39
N ALA A 145 7.04 16.51 11.12
CA ALA A 145 6.70 17.84 11.58
C ALA A 145 5.31 18.22 11.04
N LYS A 146 4.32 18.37 11.93
CA LYS A 146 3.11 19.16 11.65
C LYS A 146 3.55 20.63 11.56
N GLY A 147 4.30 21.01 10.52
CA GLY A 147 4.91 22.34 10.39
C GLY A 147 6.16 22.40 9.51
N ALA A 148 6.87 23.53 9.60
CA ALA A 148 8.03 23.90 8.79
C ALA A 148 9.19 22.88 8.87
N PRO A 149 9.99 22.76 7.79
CA PRO A 149 11.09 21.80 7.73
C PRO A 149 12.12 22.03 8.84
N LYS A 150 12.56 20.94 9.49
CA LYS A 150 13.47 20.97 10.64
C LYS A 150 14.94 20.78 10.21
N VAL A 151 15.83 21.49 10.90
CA VAL A 151 17.29 21.37 10.73
C VAL A 151 17.87 20.31 11.68
N GLU A 152 17.19 20.03 12.80
CA GLU A 152 17.62 19.07 13.81
C GLU A 152 16.41 18.31 14.39
N LEU A 153 16.58 17.03 14.68
CA LEU A 153 15.52 16.19 15.25
C LEU A 153 15.71 16.02 16.76
N SER A 154 14.59 15.98 17.49
CA SER A 154 14.57 15.80 18.94
C SER A 154 13.70 14.60 19.33
N ALA A 155 13.86 14.08 20.55
CA ALA A 155 13.04 12.97 21.05
C ALA A 155 11.52 13.22 21.00
N LYS A 156 11.09 14.49 21.01
CA LYS A 156 9.67 14.89 20.90
C LYS A 156 9.08 14.67 19.51
N ASP A 157 9.94 14.51 18.52
CA ASP A 157 9.56 14.26 17.13
C ASP A 157 9.37 12.78 16.84
N PHE A 158 9.56 11.94 17.84
CA PHE A 158 9.43 10.50 17.74
C PHE A 158 8.31 9.99 18.63
N VAL A 159 7.59 9.00 18.13
CA VAL A 159 6.62 8.23 18.91
C VAL A 159 7.19 6.85 19.15
N ARG A 160 7.13 6.43 20.42
CA ARG A 160 7.42 5.06 20.85
C ARG A 160 6.11 4.27 20.92
N LEU A 161 6.03 3.19 20.15
CA LEU A 161 4.95 2.21 20.21
C LEU A 161 5.42 1.00 21.01
N GLY A 162 4.84 0.79 22.18
CA GLY A 162 5.22 -0.27 23.12
C GLY A 162 5.85 0.25 24.42
N PRO A 163 6.48 -0.63 25.21
CA PRO A 163 6.82 -2.01 24.88
C PRO A 163 5.63 -2.96 24.81
N TYR A 164 5.70 -3.92 23.91
CA TYR A 164 4.78 -5.05 23.76
C TYR A 164 5.50 -6.34 24.10
N PRO A 165 4.81 -7.38 24.60
CA PRO A 165 5.36 -8.73 24.61
C PRO A 165 5.81 -9.15 23.20
N PHE A 166 6.92 -9.87 23.09
CA PHE A 166 7.38 -10.41 21.80
C PHE A 166 6.60 -11.68 21.43
N ASP A 167 5.34 -11.49 21.04
CA ASP A 167 4.41 -12.53 20.59
C ASP A 167 4.27 -12.55 19.05
N GLN A 168 3.38 -13.42 18.53
CA GLN A 168 3.16 -13.56 17.07
C GLN A 168 2.77 -12.24 16.41
N SER A 169 1.99 -11.39 17.10
CA SER A 169 1.56 -10.09 16.56
C SER A 169 2.73 -9.13 16.46
N ALA A 170 3.54 -9.03 17.51
CA ALA A 170 4.71 -8.15 17.51
C ALA A 170 5.79 -8.62 16.51
N ALA A 171 5.99 -9.94 16.38
CA ALA A 171 6.87 -10.52 15.39
C ALA A 171 6.38 -10.29 13.95
N LYS A 172 5.07 -10.38 13.69
CA LYS A 172 4.48 -10.03 12.38
C LYS A 172 4.82 -8.57 12.02
N THR A 173 4.63 -7.64 12.93
CA THR A 173 4.95 -6.22 12.73
C THR A 173 6.43 -6.02 12.39
N LEU A 174 7.34 -6.67 13.12
CA LEU A 174 8.78 -6.62 12.82
C LEU A 174 9.10 -7.15 11.42
N LEU A 175 8.54 -8.31 11.06
CA LEU A 175 8.74 -8.93 9.76
C LEU A 175 8.20 -8.07 8.62
N THR A 176 7.08 -7.36 8.84
CA THR A 176 6.56 -6.37 7.90
C THR A 176 7.56 -5.24 7.68
N TYR A 177 8.15 -4.67 8.73
CA TYR A 177 9.19 -3.64 8.59
C TYR A 177 10.43 -4.13 7.84
N ILE A 178 10.86 -5.38 8.08
CA ILE A 178 11.97 -5.97 7.35
C ILE A 178 11.62 -6.18 5.87
N ARG A 179 10.39 -6.62 5.55
CA ARG A 179 9.94 -6.80 4.17
C ARG A 179 9.85 -5.48 3.40
N VAL A 180 9.48 -4.38 4.07
CA VAL A 180 9.51 -3.03 3.47
C VAL A 180 10.92 -2.67 2.98
N LEU A 181 11.99 -3.16 3.60
CA LEU A 181 13.36 -2.85 3.16
C LEU A 181 13.67 -3.37 1.74
N SER A 182 12.99 -4.42 1.29
CA SER A 182 13.19 -5.01 -0.03
C SER A 182 12.13 -4.59 -1.05
N ARG A 183 11.12 -3.80 -0.64
CA ARG A 183 9.99 -3.38 -1.48
C ARG A 183 9.81 -1.85 -1.50
N ARG A 184 9.18 -1.32 -2.53
CA ARG A 184 8.82 0.10 -2.65
C ARG A 184 7.62 0.41 -1.74
N LEU A 185 7.58 1.59 -1.13
CA LEU A 185 6.38 2.04 -0.40
C LEU A 185 5.23 2.30 -1.39
N LEU A 186 4.04 1.85 -1.05
CA LEU A 186 2.82 2.12 -1.81
C LEU A 186 2.33 3.55 -1.54
N THR A 187 3.05 4.52 -2.11
CA THR A 187 2.76 5.96 -2.03
C THR A 187 2.46 6.52 -3.42
N ALA A 188 1.79 7.66 -3.47
CA ALA A 188 1.42 8.29 -4.74
C ALA A 188 2.64 8.59 -5.61
N ASP A 189 3.69 9.15 -5.03
CA ASP A 189 4.90 9.55 -5.76
C ASP A 189 5.65 8.34 -6.33
N GLU A 190 5.79 7.26 -5.54
CA GLU A 190 6.44 6.03 -6.03
C GLU A 190 5.59 5.31 -7.08
N LEU A 191 4.26 5.27 -6.90
CA LEU A 191 3.36 4.73 -7.91
C LEU A 191 3.44 5.56 -9.19
N ALA A 192 3.44 6.88 -9.10
CA ALA A 192 3.56 7.77 -10.27
C ALA A 192 4.88 7.58 -11.01
N ARG A 193 5.98 7.38 -10.28
CA ARG A 193 7.29 7.15 -10.88
C ARG A 193 7.33 5.87 -11.74
N VAL A 194 6.60 4.82 -11.34
CA VAL A 194 6.61 3.52 -12.02
C VAL A 194 5.44 3.38 -13.02
N PHE A 195 4.25 3.78 -12.59
CA PHE A 195 2.96 3.62 -13.26
C PHE A 195 2.38 4.92 -13.82
N GLY A 196 3.11 6.03 -13.74
CA GLY A 196 2.74 7.26 -14.45
C GLY A 196 3.20 7.25 -15.91
N PRO A 197 2.83 8.28 -16.69
CA PRO A 197 3.18 8.39 -18.11
C PRO A 197 4.68 8.57 -18.36
N GLU A 198 5.42 9.10 -17.38
CA GLU A 198 6.89 9.19 -17.46
C GLU A 198 7.59 7.87 -17.08
N GLY A 199 6.83 6.91 -16.53
CA GLY A 199 7.32 5.59 -16.17
C GLY A 199 7.32 4.63 -17.36
N ASN A 200 7.92 3.45 -17.17
CA ASN A 200 8.05 2.44 -18.23
C ASN A 200 6.82 1.52 -18.37
N ILE A 201 5.82 1.63 -17.48
CA ILE A 201 4.67 0.72 -17.45
C ILE A 201 3.43 1.33 -18.11
N ALA A 202 3.03 2.55 -17.75
CA ALA A 202 1.79 3.13 -18.25
C ALA A 202 1.78 3.30 -19.78
N PRO A 203 2.82 3.88 -20.42
CA PRO A 203 2.87 4.03 -21.88
C PRO A 203 2.70 2.70 -22.61
N VAL A 204 3.43 1.65 -22.19
CA VAL A 204 3.41 0.36 -22.89
C VAL A 204 2.10 -0.40 -22.69
N VAL A 205 1.47 -0.30 -21.52
CA VAL A 205 0.19 -0.97 -21.25
C VAL A 205 -0.97 -0.23 -21.93
N VAL A 206 -1.00 1.11 -21.86
CA VAL A 206 -2.02 1.91 -22.54
C VAL A 206 -1.92 1.74 -24.06
N ALA A 207 -0.69 1.69 -24.61
CA ALA A 207 -0.49 1.39 -26.03
C ALA A 207 -0.96 -0.02 -26.40
N ALA A 208 -0.72 -1.03 -25.53
CA ALA A 208 -1.22 -2.38 -25.75
C ALA A 208 -2.75 -2.47 -25.68
N PHE A 209 -3.40 -1.68 -24.81
CA PHE A 209 -4.86 -1.55 -24.83
C PHE A 209 -5.34 -0.90 -26.13
N ALA A 210 -4.72 0.18 -26.59
CA ALA A 210 -5.11 0.82 -27.84
C ALA A 210 -5.00 -0.13 -29.05
N ASP A 211 -3.91 -0.91 -29.13
CA ASP A 211 -3.73 -1.95 -30.15
C ASP A 211 -4.78 -3.05 -30.05
N ALA A 212 -5.04 -3.56 -28.83
CA ALA A 212 -6.08 -4.55 -28.60
C ALA A 212 -7.47 -4.04 -29.00
N PHE A 213 -7.78 -2.78 -28.67
CA PHE A 213 -9.02 -2.14 -29.06
C PHE A 213 -9.15 -2.02 -30.58
N ALA A 214 -8.09 -1.56 -31.28
CA ALA A 214 -8.09 -1.43 -32.73
C ALA A 214 -8.25 -2.78 -33.46
N ASN A 215 -7.55 -3.82 -33.00
CA ASN A 215 -7.61 -5.16 -33.59
C ASN A 215 -8.94 -5.89 -33.33
N TRP A 216 -9.65 -5.50 -32.27
CA TRP A 216 -10.94 -6.07 -31.89
C TRP A 216 -12.09 -5.06 -32.02
N ALA A 217 -11.89 -3.98 -32.79
CA ALA A 217 -12.86 -2.91 -33.07
C ALA A 217 -14.03 -3.36 -33.97
N THR A 218 -14.30 -4.66 -34.06
CA THR A 218 -15.51 -5.20 -34.69
C THR A 218 -16.23 -6.19 -33.77
N ALA A 219 -15.67 -6.47 -32.58
CA ALA A 219 -16.26 -7.36 -31.60
C ALA A 219 -17.41 -6.65 -30.87
N PRO A 220 -18.66 -7.16 -30.93
CA PRO A 220 -19.83 -6.45 -30.41
C PRO A 220 -19.75 -6.09 -28.93
N ARG A 221 -19.13 -6.97 -28.13
CA ARG A 221 -19.02 -6.78 -26.68
C ARG A 221 -18.01 -5.69 -26.30
N VAL A 222 -16.90 -5.58 -27.02
CA VAL A 222 -15.89 -4.53 -26.81
C VAL A 222 -16.51 -3.16 -27.13
N HIS A 223 -17.28 -3.06 -28.21
CA HIS A 223 -18.02 -1.84 -28.54
C HIS A 223 -19.07 -1.48 -27.52
N ALA A 224 -19.86 -2.45 -27.05
CA ALA A 224 -20.87 -2.19 -26.04
C ALA A 224 -20.26 -1.57 -24.76
N PHE A 225 -19.07 -2.02 -24.35
CA PHE A 225 -18.35 -1.43 -23.23
C PHE A 225 -17.87 -0.01 -23.50
N PHE A 226 -17.30 0.25 -24.68
CA PHE A 226 -16.87 1.60 -25.07
C PHE A 226 -18.06 2.57 -25.19
N ASP A 227 -19.16 2.13 -25.79
CA ASP A 227 -20.36 2.94 -25.94
C ASP A 227 -21.01 3.27 -24.60
N GLU A 228 -21.03 2.32 -23.66
CA GLU A 228 -21.53 2.56 -22.31
C GLU A 228 -20.62 3.51 -21.52
N TRP A 229 -19.30 3.35 -21.64
CA TRP A 229 -18.33 4.31 -21.11
C TRP A 229 -18.60 5.71 -21.69
N ARG A 230 -18.67 5.83 -23.02
CA ARG A 230 -18.89 7.11 -23.72
C ARG A 230 -20.21 7.75 -23.31
N ARG A 231 -21.27 6.96 -23.14
CA ARG A 231 -22.58 7.44 -22.68
C ARG A 231 -22.51 8.00 -21.27
N LEU A 232 -21.92 7.27 -20.33
CA LEU A 232 -21.82 7.70 -18.93
C LEU A 232 -20.91 8.91 -18.77
N PHE A 233 -19.72 8.87 -19.37
CA PHE A 233 -18.77 9.97 -19.29
C PHE A 233 -19.21 11.19 -20.10
N GLY A 234 -20.00 11.01 -21.17
CA GLY A 234 -20.69 12.11 -21.84
C GLY A 234 -21.71 12.83 -20.94
N ILE A 235 -22.37 12.10 -20.03
CA ILE A 235 -23.26 12.73 -19.02
C ILE A 235 -22.44 13.47 -17.95
N VAL A 236 -21.31 12.90 -17.52
CA VAL A 236 -20.44 13.49 -16.49
C VAL A 236 -19.74 14.76 -17.01
N TYR A 237 -19.24 14.74 -18.24
CA TYR A 237 -18.42 15.81 -18.82
C TYR A 237 -19.20 16.80 -19.70
N GLY A 238 -20.42 16.44 -20.13
CA GLY A 238 -21.33 17.30 -20.89
C GLY A 238 -21.07 17.34 -22.41
N ASP A 239 -21.92 18.09 -23.12
CA ASP A 239 -21.99 18.15 -24.60
C ASP A 239 -20.71 18.70 -25.28
N GLY A 240 -19.75 19.23 -24.51
CA GLY A 240 -18.47 19.76 -24.98
C GLY A 240 -17.35 18.72 -25.15
N PHE A 241 -17.52 17.49 -24.65
CA PHE A 241 -16.52 16.41 -24.63
C PHE A 241 -16.02 15.93 -26.01
N ALA A 242 -16.51 16.53 -27.10
CA ALA A 242 -16.08 16.24 -28.47
C ALA A 242 -15.59 17.50 -29.22
N ALA A 243 -15.76 18.70 -28.67
CA ALA A 243 -15.59 19.96 -29.38
C ALA A 243 -14.33 20.70 -28.89
N HIS A 244 -13.27 20.62 -29.70
CA HIS A 244 -11.99 21.33 -29.58
C HIS A 244 -10.98 20.85 -28.54
N GLU A 245 -10.50 19.60 -28.70
CA GLU A 245 -9.46 19.03 -27.84
C GLU A 245 -8.27 18.43 -28.60
N ALA A 246 -8.01 18.87 -29.85
CA ALA A 246 -6.94 18.31 -30.67
C ALA A 246 -5.55 18.48 -30.04
N GLU A 247 -5.32 19.57 -29.29
CA GLU A 247 -4.06 19.81 -28.58
C GLU A 247 -3.90 18.87 -27.37
N GLN A 248 -4.97 18.68 -26.59
CA GLN A 248 -5.03 17.76 -25.45
C GLN A 248 -4.81 16.31 -25.92
N ALA A 249 -5.50 15.90 -27.00
CA ALA A 249 -5.35 14.60 -27.62
C ALA A 249 -3.91 14.36 -28.07
N GLN A 250 -3.29 15.32 -28.76
CA GLN A 250 -1.90 15.23 -29.17
C GLN A 250 -0.95 15.12 -27.98
N ARG A 251 -1.19 15.86 -26.90
CA ARG A 251 -0.35 15.82 -25.70
C ARG A 251 -0.42 14.46 -25.01
N LEU A 252 -1.63 13.94 -24.79
CA LEU A 252 -1.81 12.59 -24.22
C LEU A 252 -1.23 11.52 -25.15
N CYS A 253 -1.39 11.65 -26.47
CA CYS A 253 -0.78 10.71 -27.43
C CYS A 253 0.75 10.69 -27.29
N ARG A 254 1.40 11.86 -27.14
CA ARG A 254 2.85 11.93 -26.90
C ARG A 254 3.25 11.27 -25.58
N LEU A 255 2.48 11.48 -24.51
CA LEU A 255 2.75 10.88 -23.20
C LEU A 255 2.68 9.35 -23.23
N TYR A 256 1.71 8.79 -23.96
CA TYR A 256 1.50 7.35 -24.04
C TYR A 256 2.11 6.68 -25.28
N GLY A 257 2.84 7.43 -26.11
CA GLY A 257 3.50 6.89 -27.32
C GLY A 257 2.53 6.43 -28.41
N LEU A 258 1.35 7.03 -28.49
CA LEU A 258 0.31 6.69 -29.48
C LEU A 258 0.36 7.60 -30.73
N PRO A 259 -0.20 7.15 -31.87
CA PRO A 259 -0.33 7.96 -33.06
C PRO A 259 -1.04 9.30 -32.79
N PRO A 260 -0.57 10.44 -33.33
CA PRO A 260 -1.22 11.74 -33.13
C PRO A 260 -2.65 11.83 -33.65
N THR A 261 -3.06 10.87 -34.48
CA THR A 261 -4.40 10.75 -35.07
C THR A 261 -5.38 9.96 -34.19
N THR A 262 -4.94 9.45 -33.03
CA THR A 262 -5.81 8.71 -32.12
C THR A 262 -6.87 9.62 -31.52
N ASP A 263 -8.12 9.17 -31.58
CA ASP A 263 -9.27 9.86 -31.01
C ASP A 263 -9.12 10.01 -29.48
N LEU A 264 -9.46 11.19 -28.96
CA LEU A 264 -9.30 11.49 -27.54
C LEU A 264 -10.18 10.63 -26.66
N GLN A 265 -11.40 10.30 -27.08
CA GLN A 265 -12.31 9.47 -26.29
C GLN A 265 -11.77 8.05 -26.20
N VAL A 266 -11.24 7.51 -27.31
CA VAL A 266 -10.55 6.21 -27.30
C VAL A 266 -9.36 6.24 -26.35
N LEU A 267 -8.52 7.28 -26.41
CA LEU A 267 -7.35 7.43 -25.55
C LEU A 267 -7.72 7.54 -24.07
N LEU A 268 -8.70 8.37 -23.72
CA LEU A 268 -9.22 8.46 -22.35
C LEU A 268 -9.80 7.13 -21.88
N PHE A 269 -10.51 6.40 -22.74
CA PHE A 269 -11.01 5.07 -22.40
C PHE A 269 -9.88 4.09 -22.06
N MET A 270 -8.77 4.11 -22.83
CA MET A 270 -7.59 3.28 -22.53
C MET A 270 -6.92 3.68 -21.22
N VAL A 271 -6.74 4.98 -20.97
CA VAL A 271 -6.13 5.49 -19.73
C VAL A 271 -7.02 5.18 -18.52
N HIS A 272 -8.33 5.32 -18.64
CA HIS A 272 -9.28 4.97 -17.59
C HIS A 272 -9.32 3.46 -17.33
N THR A 273 -9.24 2.63 -18.37
CA THR A 273 -9.13 1.18 -18.22
C THR A 273 -7.84 0.80 -17.50
N TYR A 274 -6.72 1.41 -17.88
CA TYR A 274 -5.44 1.24 -17.19
C TYR A 274 -5.51 1.61 -15.71
N PHE A 275 -6.05 2.79 -15.41
CA PHE A 275 -6.17 3.27 -14.04
C PHE A 275 -7.11 2.38 -13.20
N ALA A 276 -8.27 2.00 -13.76
CA ALA A 276 -9.20 1.09 -13.12
C ALA A 276 -8.54 -0.26 -12.81
N LEU A 277 -7.83 -0.86 -13.78
CA LEU A 277 -7.13 -2.12 -13.57
C LEU A 277 -6.04 -2.00 -12.48
N LEU A 278 -5.25 -0.93 -12.50
CA LEU A 278 -4.21 -0.70 -11.50
C LEU A 278 -4.81 -0.58 -10.09
N MET A 279 -5.92 0.16 -9.92
CA MET A 279 -6.63 0.26 -8.64
C MET A 279 -7.15 -1.10 -8.17
N LYS A 280 -7.75 -1.89 -9.07
CA LYS A 280 -8.24 -3.23 -8.75
C LYS A 280 -7.10 -4.15 -8.32
N LEU A 281 -5.94 -4.09 -8.99
CA LEU A 281 -4.78 -4.90 -8.59
C LEU A 281 -4.20 -4.47 -7.25
N ILE A 282 -4.13 -3.17 -6.98
CA ILE A 282 -3.72 -2.63 -5.67
C ILE A 282 -4.69 -3.09 -4.57
N ALA A 283 -6.00 -3.02 -4.81
CA ALA A 283 -7.00 -3.50 -3.87
C ALA A 283 -6.89 -5.02 -3.64
N ALA A 284 -6.67 -5.80 -4.71
CA ALA A 284 -6.47 -7.24 -4.62
C ALA A 284 -5.21 -7.58 -3.80
N GLU A 285 -4.13 -6.82 -3.95
CA GLU A 285 -2.92 -6.96 -3.12
C GLU A 285 -3.21 -6.66 -1.64
N LEU A 286 -3.92 -5.57 -1.34
CA LEU A 286 -4.27 -5.18 0.04
C LEU A 286 -5.08 -6.27 0.75
N VAL A 287 -6.11 -6.78 0.08
CA VAL A 287 -7.01 -7.80 0.66
C VAL A 287 -6.32 -9.17 0.73
N SER A 288 -5.30 -9.42 -0.10
CA SER A 288 -4.56 -10.69 -0.08
C SER A 288 -3.40 -10.73 0.92
N ILE A 289 -3.09 -9.64 1.64
CA ILE A 289 -1.94 -9.55 2.56
C ILE A 289 -1.89 -10.72 3.56
N ALA A 290 -3.04 -11.11 4.12
CA ALA A 290 -3.11 -12.15 5.15
C ALA A 290 -2.78 -13.56 4.64
N GLU A 291 -3.02 -13.83 3.35
CA GLU A 291 -2.85 -15.15 2.73
C GLU A 291 -1.57 -15.27 1.89
N THR A 292 -1.07 -14.14 1.39
CA THR A 292 0.19 -14.13 0.62
C THR A 292 1.33 -14.66 1.47
N SER A 293 2.19 -15.48 0.84
CA SER A 293 3.42 -15.90 1.50
C SER A 293 4.24 -14.67 1.88
N PHE A 294 5.09 -14.81 2.89
CA PHE A 294 6.08 -13.80 3.24
C PHE A 294 6.87 -13.30 2.01
N MET A 295 7.10 -14.17 1.02
CA MET A 295 7.87 -13.85 -0.19
C MET A 295 7.05 -13.56 -1.45
N SER A 296 5.84 -14.12 -1.59
CA SER A 296 4.99 -13.89 -2.76
C SER A 296 3.96 -12.79 -2.54
N SER A 297 3.32 -12.34 -3.62
CA SER A 297 2.22 -11.37 -3.60
C SER A 297 1.18 -11.80 -4.63
N PHE A 298 -0.02 -11.21 -4.58
CA PHE A 298 -1.05 -11.53 -5.58
C PHE A 298 -0.54 -11.25 -7.01
N SER A 299 0.14 -10.11 -7.20
CA SER A 299 0.68 -9.68 -8.48
C SER A 299 1.90 -10.50 -8.89
N HIS A 300 2.73 -10.95 -7.95
CA HIS A 300 3.79 -11.91 -8.25
C HIS A 300 3.22 -13.20 -8.86
N ASP A 301 2.17 -13.75 -8.25
CA ASP A 301 1.54 -14.98 -8.72
C ASP A 301 0.73 -14.77 -10.00
N LEU A 302 0.27 -13.55 -10.26
CA LEU A 302 -0.35 -13.17 -11.54
C LEU A 302 0.70 -13.12 -12.65
N ALA A 303 1.84 -12.47 -12.40
CA ALA A 303 2.92 -12.27 -13.37
C ALA A 303 3.56 -13.58 -13.87
N HIS A 304 3.64 -14.61 -13.02
CA HIS A 304 4.28 -15.90 -13.34
C HIS A 304 3.28 -16.99 -13.73
N SER A 305 1.99 -16.66 -13.81
CA SER A 305 0.95 -17.62 -14.19
C SER A 305 0.94 -17.93 -15.69
N ASN A 306 0.57 -19.16 -16.04
CA ASN A 306 0.32 -19.54 -17.42
C ASN A 306 -0.90 -18.78 -17.99
N ASN A 307 -1.13 -18.86 -19.30
CA ASN A 307 -2.15 -18.04 -19.96
C ASN A 307 -3.59 -18.31 -19.47
N GLU A 308 -3.94 -19.55 -19.16
CA GLU A 308 -5.27 -19.92 -18.67
C GLU A 308 -5.50 -19.40 -17.25
N VAL A 309 -4.50 -19.57 -16.38
CA VAL A 309 -4.55 -19.09 -15.00
C VAL A 309 -4.51 -17.57 -14.94
N LEU A 310 -3.72 -16.90 -15.79
CA LEU A 310 -3.70 -15.44 -15.92
C LEU A 310 -5.10 -14.91 -16.24
N ARG A 311 -5.74 -15.51 -17.25
CA ARG A 311 -7.09 -15.13 -17.66
C ARG A 311 -8.09 -15.34 -16.52
N ALA A 312 -8.08 -16.52 -15.90
CA ALA A 312 -9.00 -16.85 -14.81
C ALA A 312 -8.84 -15.88 -13.62
N LYS A 313 -7.60 -15.54 -13.25
CA LYS A 313 -7.33 -14.55 -12.18
C LYS A 313 -7.81 -13.16 -12.55
N LEU A 314 -7.58 -12.69 -13.78
CA LEU A 314 -8.08 -11.39 -14.24
C LEU A 314 -9.62 -11.38 -14.27
N GLU A 315 -10.26 -12.45 -14.73
CA GLU A 315 -11.72 -12.62 -14.66
C GLU A 315 -12.23 -12.58 -13.22
N GLU A 316 -11.50 -13.18 -12.26
CA GLU A 316 -11.85 -13.15 -10.84
C GLU A 316 -11.73 -11.73 -10.24
N ILE A 317 -10.70 -10.97 -10.63
CA ILE A 317 -10.58 -9.56 -10.23
C ILE A 317 -11.75 -8.76 -10.78
N GLU A 318 -12.01 -8.87 -12.08
CA GLU A 318 -13.03 -8.08 -12.78
C GLU A 318 -14.47 -8.42 -12.38
N SER A 319 -14.71 -9.65 -11.92
CA SER A 319 -16.01 -10.10 -11.40
C SER A 319 -16.20 -9.85 -9.90
N GLY A 320 -15.17 -9.35 -9.21
CA GLY A 320 -15.20 -9.12 -7.78
C GLY A 320 -14.97 -10.38 -6.92
N GLY A 321 -14.68 -11.53 -7.53
CA GLY A 321 -14.52 -12.81 -6.83
C GLY A 321 -13.42 -12.82 -5.78
N VAL A 322 -12.29 -12.14 -6.05
CA VAL A 322 -11.16 -12.00 -5.13
C VAL A 322 -11.60 -11.34 -3.81
N TYR A 323 -12.52 -10.38 -3.87
CA TYR A 323 -13.00 -9.62 -2.71
C TYR A 323 -14.17 -10.32 -2.02
N ALA A 324 -15.07 -10.92 -2.80
CA ALA A 324 -16.22 -11.66 -2.28
C ALA A 324 -15.80 -12.85 -1.40
N LYS A 325 -14.70 -13.54 -1.76
CA LYS A 325 -14.08 -14.59 -0.93
C LYS A 325 -13.66 -14.11 0.47
N ARG A 326 -13.46 -12.79 0.65
CA ARG A 326 -13.12 -12.12 1.91
C ARG A 326 -14.33 -11.46 2.61
N GLY A 327 -15.54 -11.78 2.18
CA GLY A 327 -16.76 -11.15 2.73
C GLY A 327 -16.98 -9.72 2.25
N ILE A 328 -16.15 -9.20 1.33
CA ILE A 328 -16.36 -7.91 0.67
C ILE A 328 -17.24 -8.14 -0.57
N THR A 329 -18.54 -8.21 -0.33
CA THR A 329 -19.57 -8.25 -1.37
C THR A 329 -19.82 -6.81 -1.83
N ASN A 330 -19.72 -6.53 -3.14
CA ASN A 330 -19.96 -5.22 -3.79
C ASN A 330 -18.74 -4.30 -3.97
N PHE A 331 -17.51 -4.83 -3.92
CA PHE A 331 -16.34 -4.05 -4.35
C PHE A 331 -16.36 -3.77 -5.86
N LEU A 332 -16.71 -4.79 -6.66
CA LEU A 332 -16.91 -4.71 -8.11
C LEU A 332 -18.14 -5.53 -8.48
N GLU A 333 -18.95 -5.00 -9.40
CA GLU A 333 -20.17 -5.65 -9.91
C GLU A 333 -20.15 -5.73 -11.44
N GLY A 334 -18.97 -5.96 -12.02
CA GLY A 334 -18.77 -5.97 -13.47
C GLY A 334 -18.91 -4.58 -14.08
N ASP A 335 -17.78 -3.90 -14.30
CA ASP A 335 -17.75 -2.61 -14.99
C ASP A 335 -17.37 -2.76 -16.48
N PHE A 336 -17.45 -1.66 -17.23
CA PHE A 336 -17.06 -1.62 -18.64
C PHE A 336 -15.54 -1.56 -18.86
N PHE A 337 -14.73 -1.40 -17.81
CA PHE A 337 -13.27 -1.43 -17.92
C PHE A 337 -12.72 -2.85 -18.05
N ARG A 338 -13.55 -3.89 -17.86
CA ARG A 338 -13.17 -5.30 -18.06
C ARG A 338 -13.03 -5.73 -19.53
N TRP A 339 -13.35 -4.85 -20.49
CA TRP A 339 -13.46 -5.17 -21.92
C TRP A 339 -12.20 -5.86 -22.48
N TYR A 340 -11.02 -5.54 -21.92
CA TYR A 340 -9.74 -6.08 -22.36
C TYR A 340 -9.66 -7.61 -22.24
N LEU A 341 -10.48 -8.23 -21.38
CA LEU A 341 -10.61 -9.68 -21.25
C LEU A 341 -11.13 -10.35 -22.54
N ASP A 342 -11.99 -9.64 -23.27
CA ASP A 342 -12.54 -10.07 -24.55
C ASP A 342 -11.61 -9.74 -25.73
N ALA A 343 -10.53 -8.97 -25.49
CA ALA A 343 -9.54 -8.53 -26.48
C ALA A 343 -8.10 -8.98 -26.13
N LEU A 344 -7.94 -10.05 -25.34
CA LEU A 344 -6.62 -10.53 -24.88
C LEU A 344 -5.73 -11.06 -26.01
N SER A 345 -4.85 -10.20 -26.55
CA SER A 345 -3.74 -10.60 -27.41
C SER A 345 -2.55 -11.17 -26.62
N PRO A 346 -1.61 -11.90 -27.26
CA PRO A 346 -0.35 -12.28 -26.64
C PRO A 346 0.43 -11.08 -26.09
N GLN A 347 0.52 -10.00 -26.88
CA GLN A 347 1.20 -8.77 -26.52
C GLN A 347 0.57 -8.13 -25.29
N LEU A 348 -0.76 -8.03 -25.24
CA LEU A 348 -1.46 -7.47 -24.09
C LEU A 348 -1.22 -8.32 -22.84
N ARG A 349 -1.26 -9.65 -22.94
CA ARG A 349 -0.95 -10.55 -21.81
C ARG A 349 0.43 -10.32 -21.24
N ASP A 350 1.43 -10.11 -22.10
CA ASP A 350 2.80 -9.85 -21.64
C ASP A 350 2.90 -8.49 -20.93
N LYS A 351 2.21 -7.46 -21.43
CA LYS A 351 2.16 -6.15 -20.75
C LYS A 351 1.40 -6.17 -19.43
N LEU A 352 0.33 -6.97 -19.33
CA LEU A 352 -0.36 -7.20 -18.06
C LEU A 352 0.54 -7.93 -17.04
N ARG A 353 1.40 -8.85 -17.48
CA ARG A 353 2.40 -9.49 -16.62
C ARG A 353 3.49 -8.51 -16.18
N ASP A 354 3.95 -7.64 -17.07
CA ASP A 354 4.93 -6.60 -16.74
C ASP A 354 4.38 -5.64 -15.68
N LEU A 355 3.12 -5.22 -15.83
CA LEU A 355 2.41 -4.42 -14.84
C LEU A 355 2.31 -5.14 -13.48
N ALA A 356 1.90 -6.41 -13.49
CA ALA A 356 1.81 -7.20 -12.26
C ALA A 356 3.18 -7.41 -11.59
N ARG A 357 4.24 -7.62 -12.38
CA ARG A 357 5.61 -7.77 -11.87
C ARG A 357 6.10 -6.47 -11.22
N ALA A 358 5.85 -5.34 -11.85
CA ALA A 358 6.17 -4.03 -11.30
C ALA A 358 5.40 -3.78 -10.00
N LEU A 359 4.11 -4.15 -9.94
CA LEU A 359 3.30 -3.98 -8.72
C LEU A 359 3.77 -4.89 -7.58
N GLY A 360 4.23 -6.10 -7.90
CA GLY A 360 4.83 -7.03 -6.93
C GLY A 360 6.08 -6.49 -6.23
N GLU A 361 6.70 -5.42 -6.75
CA GLU A 361 7.81 -4.73 -6.05
C GLU A 361 7.34 -3.81 -4.92
N PHE A 362 6.04 -3.50 -4.82
CA PHE A 362 5.50 -2.61 -3.80
C PHE A 362 5.07 -3.37 -2.55
N GLU A 363 5.12 -2.70 -1.40
CA GLU A 363 4.68 -3.24 -0.12
C GLU A 363 3.18 -2.94 0.09
N PRO A 364 2.29 -3.93 -0.04
CA PRO A 364 0.86 -3.71 0.13
C PRO A 364 0.46 -3.33 1.56
N ALA A 365 1.27 -3.65 2.57
CA ALA A 365 1.03 -3.25 3.96
C ALA A 365 1.41 -1.79 4.26
N THR A 366 1.91 -1.01 3.29
CA THR A 366 2.25 0.42 3.50
C THR A 366 1.11 1.21 4.16
N PRO A 367 -0.18 1.05 3.81
CA PRO A 367 -1.28 1.78 4.47
C PRO A 367 -1.44 1.46 5.96
N ILE A 368 -1.05 0.26 6.40
CA ILE A 368 -1.05 -0.14 7.82
C ILE A 368 0.11 0.51 8.55
N ILE A 369 1.25 0.66 7.88
CA ILE A 369 2.51 1.13 8.45
C ILE A 369 2.60 2.67 8.48
N ALA A 370 2.13 3.32 7.41
CA ALA A 370 2.17 4.76 7.21
C ALA A 370 0.80 5.28 6.74
N PRO A 371 -0.19 5.39 7.65
CA PRO A 371 -1.56 5.79 7.31
C PRO A 371 -1.64 7.19 6.68
N ASP A 372 -0.75 8.11 7.05
CA ASP A 372 -0.75 9.48 6.52
C ASP A 372 -0.39 9.53 5.02
N ALA A 373 0.41 8.57 4.54
CA ALA A 373 0.79 8.47 3.13
C ALA A 373 -0.36 7.98 2.23
N GLN A 374 -1.45 7.49 2.82
CA GLN A 374 -2.59 6.90 2.15
C GLN A 374 -3.61 7.93 1.65
N ARG A 375 -3.80 9.03 2.38
CA ARG A 375 -4.95 9.95 2.22
C ARG A 375 -5.11 10.51 0.80
N ASP A 376 -4.00 10.62 0.07
CA ASP A 376 -3.94 11.18 -1.29
C ASP A 376 -3.59 10.16 -2.39
N LEU A 377 -3.41 8.87 -2.05
CA LEU A 377 -2.78 7.88 -2.93
C LEU A 377 -3.39 7.86 -4.35
N LEU A 378 -4.69 7.57 -4.42
CA LEU A 378 -5.39 7.34 -5.70
C LEU A 378 -5.70 8.64 -6.42
N LYS A 379 -6.01 9.70 -5.67
CA LYS A 379 -6.23 11.05 -6.19
C LYS A 379 -4.99 11.53 -6.93
N LYS A 380 -3.84 11.51 -6.27
CA LYS A 380 -2.57 11.92 -6.89
C LYS A 380 -2.21 11.00 -8.06
N LEU A 381 -2.38 9.68 -7.91
CA LEU A 381 -2.14 8.73 -9.01
C LEU A 381 -2.94 9.09 -10.28
N TYR A 382 -4.23 9.41 -10.16
CA TYR A 382 -5.01 9.88 -11.30
C TYR A 382 -4.50 11.21 -11.85
N GLN A 383 -4.14 12.15 -10.98
CA GLN A 383 -3.57 13.45 -11.38
C GLN A 383 -2.25 13.35 -12.15
N TYR A 384 -1.48 12.28 -11.94
CA TYR A 384 -0.27 11.99 -12.71
C TYR A 384 -0.57 11.34 -14.06
N LEU A 385 -1.62 10.53 -14.15
CA LEU A 385 -2.02 9.86 -15.39
C LEU A 385 -2.70 10.83 -16.37
N VAL A 386 -3.53 11.73 -15.85
CA VAL A 386 -4.30 12.68 -16.66
C VAL A 386 -3.84 14.10 -16.33
N PRO A 387 -3.27 14.85 -17.29
CA PRO A 387 -2.83 16.22 -17.08
C PRO A 387 -3.94 17.13 -16.53
N GLN A 388 -3.55 18.18 -15.79
CA GLN A 388 -4.49 19.08 -15.11
C GLN A 388 -5.46 19.76 -16.08
N GLU A 389 -4.98 20.14 -17.26
CA GLU A 389 -5.75 20.83 -18.29
C GLU A 389 -6.87 19.92 -18.80
N VAL A 390 -6.55 18.65 -19.07
CA VAL A 390 -7.55 17.64 -19.43
C VAL A 390 -8.53 17.47 -18.29
N ARG A 391 -8.08 17.28 -17.04
CA ARG A 391 -8.98 17.14 -15.88
C ARG A 391 -9.89 18.35 -15.64
N HIS A 392 -9.40 19.56 -15.92
CA HIS A 392 -10.19 20.79 -15.82
C HIS A 392 -11.32 20.77 -16.84
N ASP A 393 -11.01 20.42 -18.10
CA ASP A 393 -12.00 20.31 -19.17
C ASP A 393 -13.04 19.20 -18.86
N LEU A 394 -12.62 18.15 -18.13
CA LEU A 394 -13.48 17.09 -17.58
C LEU A 394 -14.25 17.50 -16.31
N GLY A 395 -14.07 18.71 -15.77
CA GLY A 395 -14.74 19.17 -14.56
C GLY A 395 -14.35 18.44 -13.27
N GLU A 396 -13.22 17.72 -13.26
CA GLU A 396 -12.81 16.88 -12.13
C GLU A 396 -11.91 17.65 -11.14
N TYR A 397 -12.55 18.22 -10.10
CA TYR A 397 -11.85 18.88 -8.98
C TYR A 397 -11.85 18.01 -7.73
N TYR A 398 -10.66 17.74 -7.22
CA TYR A 398 -10.50 16.95 -5.99
C TYR A 398 -10.38 17.84 -4.76
N THR A 399 -11.25 17.61 -3.77
CA THR A 399 -11.25 18.31 -2.49
C THR A 399 -9.91 18.14 -1.75
N PRO A 400 -9.25 19.21 -1.30
CA PRO A 400 -8.09 19.14 -0.40
C PRO A 400 -8.48 18.61 0.99
N ASP A 401 -7.60 17.85 1.63
CA ASP A 401 -7.87 17.22 2.94
C ASP A 401 -8.26 18.21 4.02
N TRP A 402 -7.58 19.36 4.11
CA TRP A 402 -7.89 20.39 5.10
C TRP A 402 -9.34 20.91 4.98
N LEU A 403 -9.85 21.00 3.74
CA LEU A 403 -11.19 21.48 3.46
C LEU A 403 -12.22 20.42 3.84
N ALA A 404 -11.93 19.15 3.54
CA ALA A 404 -12.77 18.04 3.95
C ALA A 404 -12.81 17.90 5.48
N GLU A 405 -11.66 17.98 6.16
CA GLU A 405 -11.59 17.96 7.63
C GLU A 405 -12.37 19.11 8.27
N PHE A 406 -12.18 20.34 7.75
CA PHE A 406 -12.92 21.51 8.20
C PHE A 406 -14.43 21.31 8.07
N THR A 407 -14.89 20.85 6.90
CA THR A 407 -16.31 20.64 6.62
C THR A 407 -16.92 19.56 7.54
N ILE A 408 -16.22 18.45 7.79
CA ILE A 408 -16.71 17.41 8.72
C ILE A 408 -16.79 17.94 10.17
N ASN A 409 -15.86 18.83 10.56
CA ASN A 409 -15.90 19.48 11.88
C ASN A 409 -17.12 20.38 12.02
N GLU A 410 -17.38 21.24 11.04
CA GLU A 410 -18.56 22.12 11.03
C GLU A 410 -19.87 21.31 10.99
N ALA A 411 -19.88 20.16 10.31
CA ALA A 411 -21.02 19.23 10.34
C ALA A 411 -21.22 18.51 11.69
N GLY A 412 -20.29 18.64 12.63
CA GLY A 412 -20.39 18.05 13.97
C GLY A 412 -20.25 16.53 14.01
N TYR A 413 -19.62 15.92 13.01
CA TYR A 413 -19.39 14.47 13.00
C TYR A 413 -18.10 14.10 13.74
N SER A 414 -18.28 13.54 14.94
CA SER A 414 -17.19 13.13 15.84
C SER A 414 -16.72 11.69 15.66
N GLY A 415 -17.25 10.95 14.67
CA GLY A 415 -16.94 9.54 14.48
C GLY A 415 -17.81 8.54 15.25
N ASP A 416 -18.92 8.95 15.88
CA ASP A 416 -19.81 7.98 16.55
C ASP A 416 -20.28 6.92 15.56
N THR A 417 -19.87 5.67 15.77
CA THR A 417 -20.12 4.53 14.88
C THR A 417 -21.61 4.23 14.70
N ARG A 418 -22.48 4.77 15.55
CA ARG A 418 -23.94 4.60 15.48
C ARG A 418 -24.64 5.70 14.67
N LYS A 419 -23.94 6.77 14.28
CA LYS A 419 -24.48 7.84 13.44
C LYS A 419 -24.21 7.54 11.98
N ARG A 420 -25.16 7.90 11.12
CA ARG A 420 -25.03 7.78 9.66
C ARG A 420 -24.27 8.97 9.10
N PHE A 421 -23.34 8.68 8.20
CA PHE A 421 -22.60 9.66 7.41
C PHE A 421 -22.89 9.40 5.94
N LEU A 422 -23.24 10.45 5.19
CA LEU A 422 -23.57 10.35 3.77
C LEU A 422 -22.83 11.43 2.99
N ASP A 423 -22.07 11.02 1.99
CA ASP A 423 -21.49 11.89 0.97
C ASP A 423 -22.14 11.63 -0.40
N PRO A 424 -23.08 12.48 -0.85
CA PRO A 424 -23.87 12.22 -2.04
C PRO A 424 -23.13 12.47 -3.38
N ALA A 425 -21.91 13.01 -3.33
CA ALA A 425 -21.07 13.28 -4.50
C ALA A 425 -19.60 13.02 -4.13
N CYS A 426 -19.31 11.78 -3.76
CA CYS A 426 -18.12 11.46 -2.97
C CYS A 426 -16.81 11.50 -3.74
N GLY A 427 -16.84 11.56 -5.07
CA GLY A 427 -15.67 11.53 -5.92
C GLY A 427 -14.79 10.32 -5.57
N SER A 428 -13.50 10.55 -5.33
CA SER A 428 -12.56 9.51 -4.89
C SER A 428 -12.70 9.12 -3.41
N GLY A 429 -13.70 9.61 -2.69
CA GLY A 429 -14.01 9.19 -1.32
C GLY A 429 -13.20 9.88 -0.21
N THR A 430 -12.71 11.10 -0.41
CA THR A 430 -11.92 11.84 0.61
C THR A 430 -12.69 12.01 1.92
N PHE A 431 -13.95 12.45 1.87
CA PHE A 431 -14.80 12.57 3.05
C PHE A 431 -15.08 11.22 3.70
N LEU A 432 -15.31 10.18 2.90
CA LEU A 432 -15.54 8.82 3.39
C LEU A 432 -14.33 8.29 4.18
N ALA A 433 -13.12 8.45 3.62
CA ALA A 433 -11.88 8.03 4.28
C ALA A 433 -11.70 8.73 5.64
N LEU A 434 -11.91 10.04 5.70
CA LEU A 434 -11.85 10.81 6.95
C LEU A 434 -12.94 10.40 7.96
N ALA A 435 -14.16 10.14 7.49
CA ALA A 435 -15.26 9.69 8.34
C ALA A 435 -14.98 8.31 8.94
N ILE A 436 -14.41 7.39 8.15
CA ILE A 436 -13.98 6.05 8.58
C ILE A 436 -12.85 6.17 9.61
N GLU A 437 -11.85 7.01 9.36
CA GLU A 437 -10.74 7.21 10.29
C GLU A 437 -11.22 7.72 11.66
N ARG A 438 -12.15 8.70 11.67
CA ARG A 438 -12.80 9.17 12.90
C ARG A 438 -13.59 8.07 13.59
N ALA A 439 -14.32 7.26 12.83
CA ALA A 439 -15.09 6.14 13.37
C ALA A 439 -14.21 5.04 13.98
N ARG A 440 -13.05 4.77 13.38
CA ARG A 440 -12.04 3.86 13.94
C ARG A 440 -11.49 4.37 15.26
N LYS A 441 -11.11 5.65 15.31
CA LYS A 441 -10.64 6.31 16.54
C LYS A 441 -11.70 6.27 17.64
N TYR A 442 -12.95 6.62 17.30
CA TYR A 442 -14.07 6.53 18.23
C TYR A 442 -14.30 5.12 18.77
N GLY A 443 -14.31 4.11 17.90
CA GLY A 443 -14.47 2.70 18.29
C GLY A 443 -13.37 2.26 19.25
N ALA A 444 -12.11 2.62 18.97
CA ALA A 444 -10.98 2.35 19.85
C ALA A 444 -11.11 3.04 21.21
N GLU A 445 -11.46 4.34 21.23
CA GLU A 445 -11.67 5.11 22.46
C GLU A 445 -12.82 4.59 23.33
N LYS A 446 -13.86 4.01 22.70
CA LYS A 446 -15.01 3.39 23.37
C LYS A 446 -14.81 1.90 23.65
N CYS A 447 -13.64 1.35 23.34
CA CYS A 447 -13.34 -0.08 23.47
C CYS A 447 -14.37 -0.97 22.74
N GLU A 448 -14.89 -0.52 21.60
CA GLU A 448 -15.78 -1.31 20.76
C GLU A 448 -14.99 -2.46 20.12
N PRO A 449 -15.55 -3.70 20.10
CA PRO A 449 -14.89 -4.81 19.41
C PRO A 449 -14.62 -4.46 17.94
N ALA A 450 -13.42 -4.75 17.44
CA ALA A 450 -13.01 -4.41 16.08
C ALA A 450 -14.02 -4.85 15.01
N ARG A 451 -14.58 -6.05 15.15
CA ARG A 451 -15.61 -6.59 14.26
C ARG A 451 -16.91 -5.78 14.29
N GLU A 452 -17.31 -5.28 15.45
CA GLU A 452 -18.51 -4.46 15.60
C GLU A 452 -18.29 -3.05 15.03
N THR A 453 -17.13 -2.45 15.31
CA THR A 453 -16.71 -1.17 14.71
C THR A 453 -16.74 -1.25 13.18
N ALA A 454 -16.19 -2.32 12.61
CA ALA A 454 -16.18 -2.52 11.16
C ALA A 454 -17.60 -2.68 10.58
N LYS A 455 -18.45 -3.52 11.20
CA LYS A 455 -19.85 -3.68 10.78
C LYS A 455 -20.61 -2.37 10.79
N ARG A 456 -20.41 -1.55 11.82
CA ARG A 456 -21.08 -0.25 11.94
C ARG A 456 -20.59 0.77 10.92
N ILE A 457 -19.28 0.80 10.65
CA ILE A 457 -18.72 1.62 9.57
C ILE A 457 -19.39 1.27 8.24
N LEU A 458 -19.43 -0.03 7.89
CA LEU A 458 -20.05 -0.53 6.66
C LEU A 458 -21.56 -0.23 6.58
N ALA A 459 -22.26 -0.26 7.72
CA ALA A 459 -23.68 0.02 7.78
C ALA A 459 -24.02 1.51 7.71
N ASN A 460 -23.14 2.40 8.20
CA ASN A 460 -23.49 3.79 8.48
C ASN A 460 -22.75 4.82 7.64
N ILE A 461 -21.61 4.51 7.03
CA ILE A 461 -20.85 5.45 6.19
C ILE A 461 -21.04 5.11 4.72
N TRP A 462 -21.78 5.97 4.01
CA TRP A 462 -22.19 5.79 2.62
C TRP A 462 -21.71 6.93 1.74
N GLY A 463 -21.41 6.61 0.48
CA GLY A 463 -21.17 7.62 -0.54
C GLY A 463 -21.79 7.23 -1.88
N PHE A 464 -22.20 8.23 -2.65
CA PHE A 464 -22.68 8.09 -4.02
C PHE A 464 -21.85 8.95 -4.95
N ASP A 465 -21.61 8.47 -6.17
CA ASP A 465 -21.02 9.26 -7.24
C ASP A 465 -21.53 8.74 -8.59
N LEU A 466 -21.58 9.62 -9.59
CA LEU A 466 -21.98 9.29 -10.94
C LEU A 466 -20.84 8.69 -11.75
N ASN A 467 -19.60 9.14 -11.53
CA ASN A 467 -18.42 8.72 -12.28
C ASN A 467 -17.96 7.33 -11.79
N PRO A 468 -18.06 6.27 -12.61
CA PRO A 468 -17.70 4.92 -12.17
C PRO A 468 -16.22 4.77 -11.80
N LEU A 469 -15.33 5.57 -12.40
CA LEU A 469 -13.92 5.57 -12.06
C LEU A 469 -13.69 6.14 -10.65
N ALA A 470 -14.41 7.23 -10.32
CA ALA A 470 -14.40 7.82 -8.99
C ALA A 470 -14.95 6.83 -7.94
N VAL A 471 -16.01 6.09 -8.27
CA VAL A 471 -16.56 5.03 -7.39
C VAL A 471 -15.53 3.92 -7.12
N ILE A 472 -14.79 3.45 -8.12
CA ILE A 472 -13.73 2.44 -7.91
C ILE A 472 -12.62 3.01 -6.99
N ALA A 473 -12.23 4.28 -7.19
CA ALA A 473 -11.27 4.95 -6.33
C ALA A 473 -11.79 5.11 -4.89
N ALA A 474 -13.05 5.53 -4.72
CA ALA A 474 -13.70 5.66 -3.42
C ALA A 474 -13.77 4.32 -2.68
N ARG A 475 -14.16 3.24 -3.36
CA ARG A 475 -14.17 1.90 -2.76
C ARG A 475 -12.78 1.45 -2.34
N THR A 476 -11.76 1.70 -3.15
CA THR A 476 -10.38 1.36 -2.83
C THR A 476 -9.86 2.17 -1.64
N ASN A 477 -10.14 3.48 -1.61
CA ASN A 477 -9.83 4.35 -0.46
C ASN A 477 -10.59 3.96 0.80
N TYR A 478 -11.83 3.48 0.67
CA TYR A 478 -12.63 2.93 1.76
C TYR A 478 -11.92 1.71 2.38
N LEU A 479 -11.47 0.77 1.54
CA LEU A 479 -10.72 -0.40 2.02
C LEU A 479 -9.45 0.02 2.75
N PHE A 480 -8.69 0.94 2.18
CA PHE A 480 -7.49 1.43 2.85
C PHE A 480 -7.82 2.11 4.20
N ALA A 481 -8.87 2.91 4.26
CA ALA A 481 -9.27 3.62 5.49
C ALA A 481 -9.75 2.67 6.60
N LEU A 482 -10.31 1.52 6.26
CA LEU A 482 -10.63 0.45 7.22
C LEU A 482 -9.36 -0.11 7.88
N GLY A 483 -8.23 -0.16 7.16
CA GLY A 483 -6.94 -0.58 7.70
C GLY A 483 -6.97 -1.99 8.29
N ASP A 484 -6.54 -2.12 9.54
CA ASP A 484 -6.53 -3.38 10.30
C ASP A 484 -7.93 -3.98 10.54
N LEU A 485 -8.99 -3.16 10.49
CA LEU A 485 -10.37 -3.65 10.64
C LEU A 485 -10.79 -4.57 9.49
N LEU A 486 -10.12 -4.53 8.33
CA LEU A 486 -10.40 -5.45 7.22
C LEU A 486 -10.32 -6.91 7.67
N GLN A 487 -9.28 -7.27 8.43
CA GLN A 487 -9.09 -8.64 8.95
C GLN A 487 -10.20 -9.06 9.93
N ALA A 488 -10.83 -8.10 10.61
CA ALA A 488 -11.94 -8.37 11.53
C ALA A 488 -13.27 -8.63 10.79
N VAL A 489 -13.39 -8.20 9.53
CA VAL A 489 -14.55 -8.47 8.65
C VAL A 489 -14.39 -9.81 7.94
N GLU A 490 -13.15 -10.22 7.66
CA GLU A 490 -12.79 -11.46 6.95
C GLU A 490 -13.05 -12.75 7.75
N CYS A 491 -13.08 -12.69 9.09
CA CYS A 491 -13.37 -13.85 9.93
C CYS A 491 -14.89 -14.09 10.09
N PRO A 492 -15.42 -15.27 9.69
CA PRO A 492 -16.81 -15.67 9.92
C PRO A 492 -17.28 -15.57 11.37
#